data_AF-A0A959T3D1-F1
#
_entry.id   AF-A0A959T3D1-F1
#
_cell.length_a   1.000
_cell.length_b   1.000
_cell.length_c   1.000
_cell.angle_alpha   90.00
_cell.angle_beta   90.00
_cell.angle_gamma   90.00
#
_symmetry.space_group_name_H-M   'P 1'
#
loop_
_entity.id
_entity.type
_entity.pdbx_description
1 polymer ?
#
loop_
_entity_poly.entity_id
_entity_poly.type
_entity_poly.pdbx_seq_one_letter_code
_entity_poly.pdbx_strand_id
1 'polypeptide(L)' 'ALLAVPGVTGVHDQHAWTLDGRYLVLTVHLVVNATDALRRAKDAAREQLNALGVDHATIEVELEGEECTLQH' A
#
# COMPACT_ATOMS: atom_id res chain seq x y z
N ALA A 1 6.81 -4.35 -6.63
CA ALA A 1 6.64 -5.21 -5.44
C ALA A 1 5.16 -5.33 -5.08
N LEU A 2 4.50 -4.24 -4.66
CA LEU A 2 3.09 -4.28 -4.26
C LEU A 2 2.10 -4.72 -5.36
N LEU A 3 2.35 -4.39 -6.64
CA LEU A 3 1.55 -4.91 -7.77
C LEU A 3 1.63 -6.44 -7.94
N ALA A 4 2.59 -7.12 -7.31
CA ALA A 4 2.68 -8.58 -7.32
C ALA A 4 1.83 -9.23 -6.20
N VAL A 5 1.22 -8.44 -5.32
CA VAL A 5 0.31 -8.93 -4.28
C VAL A 5 -1.00 -9.38 -4.94
N PRO A 6 -1.45 -10.63 -4.72
CA PRO A 6 -2.70 -11.11 -5.31
C PRO A 6 -3.91 -10.23 -4.94
N GLY A 7 -4.68 -9.82 -5.94
CA GLY A 7 -5.87 -8.99 -5.77
C GLY A 7 -5.59 -7.47 -5.83
N VAL A 8 -4.33 -7.04 -5.84
CA VAL A 8 -3.96 -5.65 -6.10
C VAL A 8 -3.92 -5.40 -7.61
N THR A 9 -4.69 -4.43 -8.09
CA THR A 9 -4.75 -4.02 -9.49
C THR A 9 -4.08 -2.67 -9.74
N GLY A 10 -3.87 -1.87 -8.68
CA GLY A 10 -3.24 -0.56 -8.78
C GLY A 10 -2.50 -0.18 -7.51
N VAL A 11 -1.51 0.70 -7.67
CA VAL A 11 -0.76 1.30 -6.56
C VAL A 11 -0.53 2.76 -6.91
N HIS A 12 -0.94 3.67 -6.04
CA HIS A 12 -0.78 5.12 -6.24
C HIS A 12 -0.60 5.83 -4.90
N ASP A 13 -0.47 7.16 -4.94
CA ASP A 13 -0.23 8.03 -3.78
C ASP A 13 0.87 7.53 -2.83
N GLN A 14 2.04 7.20 -3.41
CA GLN A 14 3.16 6.65 -2.66
C GLN A 14 4.03 7.78 -2.11
N HIS A 15 4.08 7.89 -0.78
CA HIS A 15 4.94 8.86 -0.10
C HIS A 15 5.84 8.16 0.91
N ALA A 16 7.15 8.37 0.79
CA ALA A 16 8.13 7.80 1.69
C ALA A 16 8.99 8.90 2.31
N TRP A 17 9.24 8.78 3.61
CA TRP A 17 10.14 9.65 4.35
C TRP A 17 10.79 8.89 5.49
N THR A 18 11.85 9.43 6.06
CA THR A 18 12.46 8.88 7.28
C THR A 18 12.11 9.72 8.48
N LEU A 19 11.82 9.11 9.63
CA LEU A 19 11.56 9.85 10.88
C LEU A 19 12.82 10.57 11.41
N ASP A 20 13.97 9.93 11.29
CA ASP A 20 15.25 10.36 11.88
C ASP A 20 16.46 10.19 10.94
N GLY A 21 16.21 9.99 9.64
CA GLY A 21 17.23 9.64 8.64
C GLY A 21 17.51 8.15 8.52
N ARG A 22 16.86 7.30 9.34
CA ARG A 22 17.00 5.83 9.28
C ARG A 22 15.65 5.11 9.25
N TYR A 23 14.73 5.49 10.11
CA TYR A 23 13.43 4.82 10.25
C TYR A 23 12.50 5.17 9.09
N LEU A 24 12.32 4.24 8.14
CA LEU A 24 11.58 4.45 6.90
C LEU A 24 10.08 4.29 7.10
N VAL A 25 9.34 5.38 6.84
CA VAL A 25 7.88 5.43 6.86
C VAL A 25 7.36 5.53 5.43
N LEU A 26 6.31 4.76 5.11
CA LEU A 26 5.62 4.79 3.83
C LEU A 26 4.12 4.99 4.04
N THR A 27 3.49 5.85 3.24
CA THR A 27 2.04 5.82 2.99
C THR A 27 1.81 5.40 1.54
N VAL A 28 0.78 4.61 1.29
CA VAL A 28 0.46 4.12 -0.06
C VAL A 28 -1.01 3.75 -0.17
N HIS A 29 -1.58 3.97 -1.35
CA HIS A 29 -2.92 3.51 -1.72
C HIS A 29 -2.82 2.27 -2.60
N LEU A 30 -3.58 1.23 -2.24
CA LEU A 30 -3.73 0.01 -3.05
C LEU A 30 -5.13 -0.02 -3.65
N VAL A 31 -5.23 -0.30 -4.94
CA VAL A 31 -6.51 -0.58 -5.60
C VAL A 31 -6.69 -2.10 -5.66
N VAL A 32 -7.84 -2.60 -5.23
CA VAL A 32 -8.19 -4.02 -5.30
C VAL A 32 -9.48 -4.24 -6.08
N ASN A 33 -9.59 -5.37 -6.77
CA ASN A 33 -10.75 -5.68 -7.62
C ASN A 33 -11.94 -6.29 -6.85
N ALA A 34 -11.76 -6.66 -5.58
CA ALA A 34 -12.82 -7.27 -4.78
C ALA A 34 -12.66 -6.99 -3.28
N THR A 35 -13.78 -6.82 -2.59
CA THR A 35 -13.83 -6.54 -1.14
C THR A 35 -13.27 -7.69 -0.29
N ASP A 36 -13.40 -8.93 -0.76
CA ASP A 36 -12.86 -10.11 -0.07
C ASP A 36 -11.32 -10.21 -0.18
N ALA A 37 -10.72 -9.55 -1.18
CA ALA A 37 -9.28 -9.44 -1.35
C ALA A 37 -8.66 -8.39 -0.43
N LEU A 38 -9.42 -7.41 0.07
CA LEU A 38 -8.94 -6.24 0.82
C LEU A 38 -8.04 -6.64 2.01
N ARG A 39 -8.51 -7.55 2.86
CA ARG A 39 -7.72 -7.99 4.03
C ARG A 39 -6.45 -8.73 3.62
N ARG A 40 -6.55 -9.67 2.68
CA ARG A 40 -5.40 -10.48 2.22
C ARG A 40 -4.36 -9.61 1.52
N ALA A 41 -4.80 -8.66 0.70
CA ALA A 41 -3.94 -7.71 0.02
C ALA A 41 -3.20 -6.82 1.02
N LYS A 42 -3.89 -6.30 2.04
CA LYS A 42 -3.28 -5.46 3.09
C LYS A 42 -2.23 -6.21 3.90
N ASP A 43 -2.52 -7.46 4.29
CA ASP A 43 -1.59 -8.28 5.07
C ASP A 43 -0.34 -8.63 4.24
N ALA A 44 -0.52 -9.12 3.01
CA ALA A 44 0.60 -9.44 2.11
C ALA A 44 1.42 -8.21 1.70
N ALA A 45 0.77 -7.06 1.49
CA ALA A 45 1.47 -5.80 1.24
C ALA A 45 2.34 -5.39 2.41
N ARG A 46 1.86 -5.54 3.65
CA ARG A 46 2.63 -5.24 4.87
C ARG A 46 3.87 -6.12 4.96
N GLU A 47 3.74 -7.42 4.70
CA GLU A 47 4.85 -8.36 4.71
C GLU A 47 5.90 -8.00 3.66
N GLN A 48 5.49 -7.70 2.43
CA GLN A 48 6.41 -7.29 1.38
C GLN A 48 7.13 -5.97 1.70
N LEU A 49 6.42 -4.98 2.24
CA LEU A 49 7.02 -3.71 2.61
C LEU A 49 8.03 -3.86 3.74
N ASN A 50 7.71 -4.68 4.74
CA ASN A 50 8.64 -5.00 5.82
C ASN A 50 9.91 -5.70 5.27
N ALA A 51 9.75 -6.66 4.36
CA ALA A 51 10.88 -7.34 3.71
C ALA A 51 11.75 -6.40 2.87
N LEU A 52 11.20 -5.27 2.41
CA LEU A 52 11.93 -4.23 1.69
C LEU A 52 12.58 -3.19 2.62
N GLY A 53 12.45 -3.33 3.94
CA GLY A 53 13.02 -2.43 4.93
C GLY A 53 12.16 -1.20 5.24
N VAL A 54 10.86 -1.23 4.92
CA VAL A 54 9.92 -0.22 5.42
C VAL A 54 9.58 -0.54 6.87
N ASP A 55 9.97 0.33 7.79
CA ASP A 55 9.75 0.15 9.23
C ASP A 55 8.30 0.41 9.64
N HIS A 56 7.64 1.37 8.99
CA HIS A 56 6.22 1.66 9.21
C HIS A 56 5.51 1.95 7.90
N ALA A 57 4.36 1.33 7.68
CA ALA A 57 3.54 1.56 6.50
C ALA A 57 2.09 1.85 6.88
N THR A 58 1.52 2.94 6.39
CA THR A 58 0.07 3.17 6.37
C THR A 58 -0.44 2.80 4.97
N ILE A 59 -1.42 1.91 4.92
CA ILE A 59 -1.95 1.38 3.65
C ILE A 59 -3.45 1.69 3.61
N GLU A 60 -3.82 2.59 2.71
CA GLU A 60 -5.20 2.80 2.29
C GLU A 60 -5.54 1.80 1.19
N VAL A 61 -6.78 1.30 1.19
CA VAL A 61 -7.23 0.33 0.19
C VAL A 61 -8.54 0.82 -0.39
N GLU A 62 -8.56 0.90 -1.71
CA GLU A 62 -9.67 1.35 -2.53
C GLU A 62 -10.15 0.19 -3.41
N LEU A 63 -11.43 0.18 -3.74
CA LEU A 63 -11.96 -0.73 -4.75
C LEU A 63 -11.73 -0.17 -6.16
N GLU A 64 -11.62 -1.07 -7.12
CA GLU A 64 -11.56 -0.70 -8.53
C GLU A 64 -12.77 0.17 -8.93
N GLY A 65 -12.49 1.37 -9.44
CA GLY A 65 -13.50 2.36 -9.81
C GLY A 65 -13.89 3.33 -8.69
N GLU A 66 -13.38 3.16 -7.47
CA GLU A 66 -13.46 4.22 -6.45
C GLU A 66 -12.54 5.38 -6.81
N GLU A 67 -13.02 6.61 -6.62
CA GLU A 67 -12.20 7.80 -6.81
C GLU A 67 -11.33 8.03 -5.58
N CYS A 68 -10.01 8.13 -5.80
CA CYS A 68 -9.09 8.60 -4.79
C CYS A 68 -9.21 10.11 -4.62
N THR A 69 -9.55 10.56 -3.41
CA THR A 69 -9.72 11.99 -3.08
C THR A 69 -8.40 12.72 -2.80
N LEU A 70 -7.28 11.99 -2.77
CA LEU A 70 -5.95 12.50 -2.42
C LEU A 70 -4.98 12.56 -3.61
N GLN A 71 -5.46 12.38 -4.85
CA GLN A 71 -4.62 12.48 -6.04
C GLN A 71 -4.04 13.89 -6.19
N HIS A 72 -2.74 14.05 -5.92
CA HIS A 72 -1.94 15.23 -6.24
C HIS A 72 -0.96 14.95 -7.37
#